data_AF-A0A948USD2-F1
#
_entry.id   AF-A0A948USD2-F1
#
_cell.length_a   1.000
_cell.length_b   1.000
_cell.length_c   1.000
_cell.angle_alpha   90.00
_cell.angle_beta   90.00
_cell.angle_gamma   90.00
#
_symmetry.space_group_name_H-M   'P 1'
#
loop_
_entity.id
_entity.type
_entity.pdbx_description
1 polymer ?
#
loop_
_entity_poly.entity_id
_entity_poly.type
_entity_poly.pdbx_seq_one_letter_code
_entity_poly.pdbx_strand_id
1 'polypeptide(L)'
;KTGIIGPRFEHAIRNAMLTVMYEPGSTFIEVVRILTDQNFVQELLPKVQDPIIRRYWTDQIAQTSDFHKSEVLDYIVSKFGRFVTNKMIRNIIGQSQSAFDFRKVMDEGKILLINLSKGKIGEENASFLGLILVPKILVAAMSRQDMDQSKRRDFFLYVDEFQNFATPDFAQILSEARKYRLNLIVANQFIGQMEEEIKNAIFGNVGTIASFRVGVNDASYLQREFQPIFTETDLINVDKYNAYMRTLVEGEPVPPFSIDTTKDMSKEKETGSSRVADLVRELSRLKYGRNAQVIEAEISQRARL
;
A
#
# COMPACT_ATOMS: atom_id res chain seq x y z
N LYS A 1 -5.90 2.25 20.60
CA LYS A 1 -7.09 2.49 21.46
C LYS A 1 -8.31 2.70 20.57
N THR A 2 -9.08 1.65 20.29
CA THR A 2 -10.30 1.72 19.49
C THR A 2 -11.50 2.03 20.40
N GLY A 3 -11.89 3.30 20.46
CA GLY A 3 -13.19 3.67 21.04
C GLY A 3 -14.35 3.12 20.20
N ILE A 4 -15.57 3.15 20.75
CA ILE A 4 -16.84 2.74 20.11
C ILE A 4 -17.06 3.37 18.71
N ILE A 5 -16.38 4.48 18.44
CA ILE A 5 -16.36 5.17 17.14
C ILE A 5 -15.77 4.27 16.03
N GLY A 6 -14.77 3.43 16.32
CA GLY A 6 -14.13 2.56 15.32
C GLY A 6 -15.08 1.55 14.67
N PRO A 7 -15.77 0.68 15.45
CA PRO A 7 -16.71 -0.29 14.89
C PRO A 7 -17.89 0.34 14.15
N ARG A 8 -18.42 1.47 14.66
CA ARG A 8 -19.51 2.21 13.99
C ARG A 8 -19.05 2.83 12.67
N PHE A 9 -17.86 3.41 12.66
CA PHE A 9 -17.22 3.94 11.45
C PHE A 9 -17.02 2.84 10.40
N GLU A 10 -16.44 1.70 10.79
CA GLU A 10 -16.20 0.56 9.89
C GLU A 10 -17.50 -0.02 9.34
N HIS A 11 -18.54 -0.13 10.18
CA HIS A 11 -19.85 -0.60 9.75
C HIS A 11 -20.49 0.36 8.74
N ALA A 12 -20.45 1.67 9.00
CA ALA A 12 -21.02 2.67 8.11
C ALA A 12 -20.30 2.73 6.76
N ILE A 13 -18.96 2.81 6.76
CA ILE A 13 -18.19 2.88 5.51
C ILE A 13 -18.33 1.59 4.70
N ARG A 14 -18.39 0.42 5.35
CA ARG A 14 -18.60 -0.87 4.67
C ARG A 14 -19.94 -0.92 3.96
N ASN A 15 -21.03 -0.54 4.64
CA ASN A 15 -22.35 -0.51 4.01
C ASN A 15 -22.43 0.50 2.87
N ALA A 16 -21.79 1.67 3.02
CA ALA A 16 -21.66 2.65 1.94
C ALA A 16 -20.93 2.08 0.72
N MET A 17 -19.75 1.47 0.92
CA MET A 17 -18.99 0.83 -0.17
C MET A 17 -19.81 -0.28 -0.85
N LEU A 18 -20.41 -1.18 -0.08
CA LEU A 18 -21.20 -2.29 -0.61
C LEU A 18 -22.45 -1.80 -1.38
N THR A 19 -23.06 -0.70 -0.94
CA THR A 19 -24.21 -0.11 -1.64
C THR A 19 -23.77 0.51 -2.97
N VAL A 20 -22.69 1.28 -2.97
CA VAL A 20 -22.17 1.95 -4.17
C VAL A 20 -21.66 0.94 -5.21
N MET A 21 -21.19 -0.22 -4.78
CA MET A 21 -20.77 -1.30 -5.68
C MET A 21 -21.90 -1.91 -6.53
N TYR A 22 -23.18 -1.68 -6.18
CA TYR A 22 -24.31 -2.09 -7.04
C TYR A 22 -24.47 -1.20 -8.28
N GLU A 23 -23.81 -0.04 -8.33
CA GLU A 23 -23.81 0.83 -9.50
C GLU A 23 -22.50 0.69 -10.28
N PRO A 24 -22.55 0.10 -11.50
CA PRO A 24 -21.38 -0.07 -12.34
C PRO A 24 -20.66 1.25 -12.60
N GLY A 25 -19.34 1.24 -12.46
CA GLY A 25 -18.49 2.40 -12.70
C GLY A 25 -18.42 3.39 -11.54
N SER A 26 -19.07 3.11 -10.41
CA SER A 26 -18.88 3.88 -9.19
C SER A 26 -17.45 3.75 -8.66
N THR A 27 -17.02 4.80 -7.96
CA THR A 27 -15.65 4.97 -7.50
C THR A 27 -15.61 5.38 -6.04
N PHE A 28 -14.42 5.68 -5.53
CA PHE A 28 -14.26 6.19 -4.18
C PHE A 28 -15.00 7.52 -3.94
N ILE A 29 -15.27 8.28 -5.00
CA ILE A 29 -15.99 9.54 -4.94
C ILE A 29 -17.46 9.29 -4.57
N GLU A 30 -18.11 8.32 -5.20
CA GLU A 30 -19.50 7.95 -4.92
C GLU A 30 -19.66 7.37 -3.50
N VAL A 31 -18.63 6.73 -2.94
CA VAL A 31 -18.61 6.29 -1.53
C VAL A 31 -18.67 7.46 -0.55
N VAL A 32 -18.06 8.60 -0.88
CA VAL A 32 -18.21 9.81 -0.04
C VAL A 32 -19.58 10.46 -0.27
N ARG A 33 -20.06 10.49 -1.53
CA ARG A 33 -21.35 11.09 -1.88
C ARG A 33 -22.53 10.40 -1.19
N ILE A 34 -22.56 9.07 -1.12
CA ILE A 34 -23.67 8.32 -0.50
C ILE A 34 -23.82 8.62 0.99
N LEU A 35 -22.77 9.11 1.65
CA LEU A 35 -22.81 9.49 3.06
C LEU A 35 -23.40 10.89 3.29
N THR A 36 -23.51 11.72 2.25
CA THR A 36 -23.98 13.11 2.36
C THR A 36 -25.22 13.42 1.54
N ASP A 37 -25.51 12.62 0.51
CA ASP A 37 -26.60 12.85 -0.44
C ASP A 37 -27.67 11.76 -0.31
N GLN A 38 -28.74 12.07 0.43
CA GLN A 38 -29.85 11.14 0.63
C GLN A 38 -30.61 10.84 -0.67
N ASN A 39 -30.64 11.74 -1.65
CA ASN A 39 -31.27 11.48 -2.94
C ASN A 39 -30.48 10.42 -3.71
N PHE A 40 -29.16 10.47 -3.65
CA PHE A 40 -28.30 9.44 -4.24
C PHE A 40 -28.50 8.07 -3.59
N VAL A 41 -28.71 8.01 -2.27
CA VAL A 41 -29.12 6.77 -1.58
C VAL A 41 -30.42 6.23 -2.19
N GLN A 42 -31.45 7.07 -2.33
CA GLN A 42 -32.75 6.64 -2.89
C GLN A 42 -32.65 6.17 -4.34
N GLU A 43 -31.74 6.73 -5.16
CA GLU A 43 -31.49 6.22 -6.51
C GLU A 43 -30.83 4.84 -6.53
N LEU A 44 -29.96 4.55 -5.56
CA LEU A 44 -29.23 3.27 -5.48
C LEU A 44 -30.04 2.17 -4.80
N LEU A 45 -30.89 2.49 -3.83
CA LEU A 45 -31.65 1.49 -3.06
C LEU A 45 -32.44 0.47 -3.91
N PRO A 46 -33.09 0.84 -5.03
CA PRO A 46 -33.74 -0.12 -5.92
C PRO A 46 -32.79 -1.14 -6.56
N LYS A 47 -31.49 -0.80 -6.70
CA LYS A 47 -30.44 -1.65 -7.28
C LYS A 47 -29.85 -2.62 -6.27
N VAL A 48 -29.95 -2.31 -4.97
CA VAL A 48 -29.42 -3.13 -3.88
C VAL A 48 -30.25 -4.41 -3.71
N GLN A 49 -29.65 -5.53 -4.08
CA GLN A 49 -30.31 -6.85 -4.01
C GLN A 49 -30.18 -7.50 -2.63
N ASP A 50 -29.09 -7.22 -1.90
CA ASP A 50 -28.87 -7.76 -0.56
C ASP A 50 -29.79 -7.10 0.47
N PRO A 51 -30.69 -7.86 1.12
CA PRO A 51 -31.63 -7.32 2.10
C PRO A 51 -30.94 -6.76 3.35
N ILE A 52 -29.75 -7.25 3.74
CA ILE A 52 -29.00 -6.75 4.90
C ILE A 52 -28.45 -5.36 4.62
N ILE A 53 -27.86 -5.16 3.44
CA ILE A 53 -27.36 -3.85 3.01
C ILE A 53 -28.53 -2.87 2.85
N ARG A 54 -29.66 -3.33 2.30
CA ARG A 54 -30.85 -2.48 2.17
C ARG A 54 -31.41 -2.04 3.52
N ARG A 55 -31.49 -2.95 4.50
CA ARG A 55 -31.95 -2.68 5.86
C ARG A 55 -31.08 -1.68 6.62
N TYR A 56 -29.79 -1.62 6.33
CA TYR A 56 -28.93 -0.58 6.89
C TYR A 56 -29.52 0.82 6.61
N TRP A 57 -29.98 1.08 5.39
CA TRP A 57 -30.56 2.36 5.02
C TRP A 57 -32.01 2.53 5.48
N THR A 58 -32.86 1.51 5.27
CA THR A 58 -34.31 1.62 5.54
C THR A 58 -34.67 1.51 7.01
N ASP A 59 -33.83 0.85 7.82
CA ASP A 59 -34.14 0.57 9.21
C ASP A 59 -33.13 1.32 10.10
N GLN A 60 -31.83 1.01 10.01
CA GLN A 60 -30.83 1.57 10.94
C GLN A 60 -30.65 3.08 10.75
N ILE A 61 -30.31 3.53 9.55
CA ILE A 61 -30.12 4.95 9.25
C ILE A 61 -31.44 5.70 9.31
N ALA A 62 -32.56 5.12 8.86
CA ALA A 62 -33.86 5.79 8.97
C ALA A 62 -34.30 6.04 10.43
N GLN A 63 -34.04 5.10 11.34
CA GLN A 63 -34.43 5.18 12.75
C GLN A 63 -33.42 5.91 13.65
N THR A 64 -32.21 6.20 13.13
CA THR A 64 -31.23 7.02 13.86
C THR A 64 -31.71 8.47 13.88
N SER A 65 -31.41 9.25 14.93
CA SER A 65 -31.72 10.69 14.93
C SER A 65 -30.83 11.42 13.93
N ASP A 66 -31.34 12.50 13.32
CA ASP A 66 -30.56 13.25 12.31
C ASP A 66 -29.25 13.81 12.89
N PHE A 67 -29.26 14.22 14.15
CA PHE A 67 -28.05 14.65 14.86
C PHE A 67 -26.97 13.55 14.89
N HIS A 68 -27.33 12.32 15.28
CA HIS A 68 -26.37 11.22 15.34
C HIS A 68 -25.93 10.72 13.96
N LYS A 69 -26.81 10.82 12.94
CA LYS A 69 -26.43 10.55 11.54
C LYS A 69 -25.35 11.53 11.12
N SER A 70 -25.60 12.83 11.26
CA SER A 70 -24.64 13.86 10.84
C SER A 70 -23.30 13.71 11.54
N GLU A 71 -23.28 13.47 12.86
CA GLU A 71 -22.02 13.30 13.59
C GLU A 71 -21.14 12.17 13.04
N VAL A 72 -21.74 11.00 12.78
CA VAL A 72 -21.01 9.83 12.26
C VAL A 72 -20.62 10.04 10.79
N LEU A 73 -21.53 10.54 9.98
CA LEU A 73 -21.32 10.73 8.55
C LEU A 73 -20.30 11.84 8.27
N ASP A 74 -20.40 12.98 8.97
CA ASP A 74 -19.45 14.10 8.85
C ASP A 74 -18.05 13.68 9.31
N TYR A 75 -17.95 12.86 10.36
CA TYR A 75 -16.66 12.29 10.77
C TYR A 75 -16.06 11.44 9.65
N ILE A 76 -16.84 10.57 9.00
CA ILE A 76 -16.36 9.76 7.87
C ILE A 76 -15.95 10.64 6.70
N VAL A 77 -16.80 11.60 6.32
CA VAL A 77 -16.54 12.55 5.24
C VAL A 77 -15.29 13.38 5.53
N SER A 78 -15.03 13.79 6.77
CA SER A 78 -13.82 14.54 7.11
C SER A 78 -12.52 13.76 6.85
N LYS A 79 -12.55 12.42 7.02
CA LYS A 79 -11.39 11.55 6.79
C LYS A 79 -11.09 11.35 5.31
N PHE A 80 -12.13 11.24 4.49
CA PHE A 80 -12.02 10.95 3.06
C PHE A 80 -12.09 12.18 2.15
N GLY A 81 -12.73 13.25 2.63
CA GLY A 81 -13.00 14.48 1.89
C GLY A 81 -11.72 15.11 1.37
N ARG A 82 -10.65 15.15 2.16
CA ARG A 82 -9.33 15.64 1.74
C ARG A 82 -8.75 14.93 0.50
N PHE A 83 -9.05 13.64 0.32
CA PHE A 83 -8.57 12.88 -0.85
C PHE A 83 -9.43 13.16 -2.08
N VAL A 84 -10.72 13.42 -1.89
CA VAL A 84 -11.65 13.80 -2.97
C VAL A 84 -11.47 15.27 -3.39
N THR A 85 -11.10 16.17 -2.47
CA THR A 85 -10.86 17.58 -2.81
C THR A 85 -9.51 17.80 -3.50
N ASN A 86 -8.51 16.96 -3.24
CA ASN A 86 -7.23 17.00 -3.95
C ASN A 86 -7.40 16.49 -5.39
N LYS A 87 -7.24 17.37 -6.39
CA LYS A 87 -7.42 17.02 -7.82
C LYS A 87 -6.58 15.83 -8.27
N MET A 88 -5.32 15.75 -7.84
CA MET A 88 -4.41 14.67 -8.25
C MET A 88 -4.93 13.33 -7.72
N ILE A 89 -5.22 13.24 -6.42
CA ILE A 89 -5.71 12.00 -5.80
C ILE A 89 -7.10 11.64 -6.32
N ARG A 90 -8.00 12.62 -6.43
CA ARG A 90 -9.32 12.43 -7.03
C ARG A 90 -9.23 11.83 -8.43
N ASN A 91 -8.30 12.29 -9.27
CA ASN A 91 -8.13 11.74 -10.62
C ASN A 91 -7.54 10.32 -10.63
N ILE A 92 -6.91 9.87 -9.54
CA ILE A 92 -6.44 8.48 -9.39
C ILE A 92 -7.59 7.59 -8.91
N ILE A 93 -8.23 7.94 -7.79
CA ILE A 93 -9.25 7.10 -7.12
C ILE A 93 -10.65 7.24 -7.73
N GLY A 94 -10.87 8.26 -8.55
CA GLY A 94 -12.12 8.56 -9.24
C GLY A 94 -12.24 7.93 -10.62
N GLN A 95 -11.38 6.97 -10.96
CA GLN A 95 -11.50 6.22 -12.21
C GLN A 95 -12.33 4.95 -11.98
N SER A 96 -13.36 4.76 -12.81
CA SER A 96 -14.27 3.60 -12.76
C SER A 96 -13.59 2.26 -13.01
N GLN A 97 -12.47 2.28 -13.74
CA GLN A 97 -11.69 1.09 -14.06
C GLN A 97 -10.21 1.37 -13.78
N SER A 98 -9.54 0.38 -13.21
CA SER A 98 -8.09 0.42 -13.03
C SER A 98 -7.38 0.22 -14.36
N ALA A 99 -6.33 1.00 -14.62
CA ALA A 99 -5.57 0.91 -15.86
C ALA A 99 -4.75 -0.39 -16.00
N PHE A 100 -4.44 -1.03 -14.88
CA PHE A 100 -3.67 -2.27 -14.82
C PHE A 100 -4.18 -3.17 -13.69
N ASP A 101 -3.72 -4.41 -13.74
CA ASP A 101 -4.06 -5.47 -12.79
C ASP A 101 -2.78 -5.98 -12.12
N PHE A 102 -2.74 -5.96 -10.78
CA PHE A 102 -1.57 -6.38 -10.01
C PHE A 102 -1.23 -7.85 -10.24
N ARG A 103 -2.23 -8.72 -10.36
CA ARG A 103 -2.00 -10.15 -10.61
C ARG A 103 -1.35 -10.37 -11.97
N LYS A 104 -1.84 -9.70 -13.02
CA LYS A 104 -1.21 -9.72 -14.35
C LYS A 104 0.21 -9.17 -14.33
N VAL A 105 0.44 -8.07 -13.60
CA VAL A 105 1.79 -7.50 -13.44
C VAL A 105 2.75 -8.55 -12.87
N MET A 106 2.35 -9.28 -11.83
CA MET A 106 3.20 -10.28 -11.22
C MET A 106 3.40 -11.51 -12.13
N ASP A 107 2.33 -12.02 -12.75
CA ASP A 107 2.38 -13.26 -13.54
C ASP A 107 3.13 -13.10 -14.86
N GLU A 108 2.94 -11.97 -15.53
CA GLU A 108 3.65 -11.64 -16.77
C GLU A 108 5.08 -11.14 -16.50
N GLY A 109 5.47 -10.97 -15.23
CA GLY A 109 6.80 -10.51 -14.83
C GLY A 109 7.10 -9.07 -15.24
N LYS A 110 6.11 -8.19 -15.14
CA LYS A 110 6.26 -6.76 -15.45
C LYS A 110 6.99 -6.04 -14.33
N ILE A 111 7.52 -4.86 -14.66
CA ILE A 111 8.07 -3.91 -13.71
C ILE A 111 6.98 -2.89 -13.37
N LEU A 112 6.65 -2.76 -12.09
CA LEU A 112 5.73 -1.76 -11.58
C LEU A 112 6.50 -0.76 -10.72
N LEU A 113 6.48 0.51 -11.12
CA LEU A 113 7.10 1.60 -10.37
C LEU A 113 5.99 2.45 -9.75
N ILE A 114 5.99 2.53 -8.43
CA ILE A 114 5.04 3.32 -7.65
C ILE A 114 5.80 4.47 -7.02
N ASN A 115 5.51 5.71 -7.45
CA ASN A 115 6.15 6.89 -6.90
C ASN A 115 5.25 7.54 -5.85
N LEU A 116 5.54 7.29 -4.58
CA LEU A 116 4.84 7.90 -3.43
C LEU A 116 5.65 9.03 -2.77
N SER A 117 6.46 9.75 -3.56
CA SER A 117 7.30 10.83 -3.04
C SER A 117 6.47 11.90 -2.31
N LYS A 118 6.64 11.99 -0.98
CA LYS A 118 5.94 12.95 -0.12
C LYS A 118 6.12 14.40 -0.61
N GLY A 119 7.30 14.74 -1.15
CA GLY A 119 7.57 16.07 -1.70
C GLY A 119 6.77 16.41 -2.96
N LYS A 120 6.24 15.40 -3.68
CA LYS A 120 5.41 15.60 -4.88
C LYS A 120 3.93 15.54 -4.58
N ILE A 121 3.50 14.58 -3.76
CA ILE A 121 2.07 14.30 -3.57
C ILE A 121 1.56 14.67 -2.17
N GLY A 122 2.44 15.01 -1.24
CA GLY A 122 2.12 15.25 0.17
C GLY A 122 2.14 13.97 0.99
N GLU A 123 2.43 14.09 2.29
CA GLU A 123 2.54 12.96 3.21
C GLU A 123 1.22 12.19 3.35
N GLU A 124 0.13 12.88 3.65
CA GLU A 124 -1.17 12.22 3.87
C GLU A 124 -1.64 11.42 2.65
N ASN A 125 -1.40 11.97 1.46
CA ASN A 125 -1.76 11.34 0.18
C ASN A 125 -0.87 10.12 -0.12
N ALA A 126 0.44 10.22 0.15
CA ALA A 126 1.36 9.10 0.01
C ALA A 126 0.96 7.94 0.93
N SER A 127 0.70 8.22 2.20
CA SER A 127 0.25 7.23 3.17
C SER A 127 -1.08 6.60 2.75
N PHE A 128 -2.06 7.39 2.31
CA PHE A 128 -3.35 6.88 1.83
C PHE A 128 -3.22 5.94 0.63
N LEU A 129 -2.42 6.32 -0.37
CA LEU A 129 -2.18 5.43 -1.51
C LEU A 129 -1.46 4.15 -1.07
N GLY A 130 -0.48 4.25 -0.17
CA GLY A 130 0.19 3.08 0.42
C GLY A 130 -0.78 2.12 1.10
N LEU A 131 -1.71 2.63 1.90
CA LEU A 131 -2.77 1.86 2.58
C LEU A 131 -3.70 1.10 1.61
N ILE A 132 -3.81 1.54 0.36
CA ILE A 132 -4.58 0.84 -0.67
C ILE A 132 -3.69 -0.15 -1.42
N LEU A 133 -2.49 0.28 -1.81
CA LEU A 133 -1.59 -0.47 -2.67
C LEU A 133 -1.07 -1.75 -2.01
N VAL A 134 -0.68 -1.67 -0.74
CA VAL A 134 -0.11 -2.82 0.01
C VAL A 134 -1.11 -3.98 0.11
N PRO A 135 -2.33 -3.79 0.64
CA PRO A 135 -3.32 -4.87 0.66
C PRO A 135 -3.72 -5.35 -0.74
N LYS A 136 -3.76 -4.48 -1.76
CA LYS A 136 -4.02 -4.92 -3.15
C LYS A 136 -2.92 -5.84 -3.68
N ILE A 137 -1.65 -5.53 -3.38
CA ILE A 137 -0.51 -6.37 -3.74
C ILE A 137 -0.58 -7.70 -2.99
N LEU A 138 -0.87 -7.69 -1.69
CA LEU A 138 -1.04 -8.91 -0.89
C LEU A 138 -2.17 -9.79 -1.45
N VAL A 139 -3.35 -9.23 -1.71
CA VAL A 139 -4.49 -9.96 -2.29
C VAL A 139 -4.14 -10.53 -3.67
N ALA A 140 -3.44 -9.76 -4.51
CA ALA A 140 -2.97 -10.25 -5.81
C ALA A 140 -1.99 -11.42 -5.67
N ALA A 141 -1.06 -11.36 -4.72
CA ALA A 141 -0.16 -12.47 -4.43
C ALA A 141 -0.94 -13.70 -3.91
N MET A 142 -1.81 -13.52 -2.92
CA MET A 142 -2.62 -14.62 -2.37
C MET A 142 -3.54 -15.26 -3.40
N SER A 143 -4.05 -14.47 -4.35
CA SER A 143 -4.87 -15.00 -5.44
C SER A 143 -4.12 -16.07 -6.26
N ARG A 144 -2.78 -16.12 -6.24
CA ARG A 144 -1.95 -17.13 -6.94
C ARG A 144 -2.10 -18.55 -6.40
N GLN A 145 -2.92 -18.74 -5.37
CA GLN A 145 -3.34 -20.05 -4.90
C GLN A 145 -3.93 -20.94 -6.01
N ASP A 146 -4.53 -20.34 -7.04
CA ASP A 146 -5.10 -21.02 -8.21
C ASP A 146 -4.04 -21.57 -9.19
N MET A 147 -2.76 -21.21 -9.02
CA MET A 147 -1.63 -21.72 -9.80
C MET A 147 -0.76 -22.67 -8.98
N ASP A 148 -0.23 -23.72 -9.60
CA ASP A 148 0.82 -24.55 -8.99
C ASP A 148 2.05 -23.70 -8.62
N GLN A 149 2.63 -23.94 -7.44
CA GLN A 149 3.77 -23.20 -6.91
C GLN A 149 5.00 -23.25 -7.83
N SER A 150 5.17 -24.33 -8.59
CA SER A 150 6.23 -24.49 -9.58
C SER A 150 6.12 -23.51 -10.77
N LYS A 151 4.90 -23.06 -11.08
CA LYS A 151 4.59 -22.16 -12.20
C LYS A 151 4.51 -20.69 -11.78
N ARG A 152 4.50 -20.41 -10.47
CA ARG A 152 4.45 -19.05 -9.93
C ARG A 152 5.80 -18.36 -10.14
N ARG A 153 5.80 -17.28 -10.92
CA ARG A 153 6.99 -16.44 -11.12
C ARG A 153 7.29 -15.62 -9.85
N ASP A 154 8.56 -15.59 -9.47
CA ASP A 154 9.04 -14.73 -8.39
C ASP A 154 8.77 -13.25 -8.71
N PHE A 155 8.16 -12.57 -7.75
CA PHE A 155 7.89 -11.14 -7.80
C PHE A 155 8.53 -10.47 -6.59
N PHE A 156 9.41 -9.49 -6.84
CA PHE A 156 10.17 -8.81 -5.80
C PHE A 156 9.52 -7.44 -5.52
N LEU A 157 9.04 -7.26 -4.29
CA LEU A 157 8.48 -6.02 -3.81
C LEU A 157 9.54 -5.27 -3.00
N TYR A 158 10.05 -4.18 -3.57
CA TYR A 158 10.96 -3.26 -2.90
C TYR A 158 10.17 -2.10 -2.31
N VAL A 159 10.32 -1.88 -1.01
CA VAL A 159 9.67 -0.78 -0.28
C VAL A 159 10.75 0.05 0.38
N ASP A 160 11.01 1.22 -0.22
CA ASP A 160 11.82 2.25 0.41
C ASP A 160 10.99 2.98 1.48
N GLU A 161 11.66 3.45 2.53
CA GLU A 161 11.03 4.12 3.67
C GLU A 161 9.82 3.35 4.23
N PHE A 162 10.03 2.05 4.46
CA PHE A 162 9.03 1.06 4.86
C PHE A 162 8.16 1.49 6.05
N GLN A 163 8.72 2.20 7.03
CA GLN A 163 8.00 2.70 8.20
C GLN A 163 6.76 3.53 7.85
N ASN A 164 6.74 4.18 6.69
CA ASN A 164 5.59 4.98 6.25
C ASN A 164 4.37 4.12 5.89
N PHE A 165 4.60 2.84 5.61
CA PHE A 165 3.59 1.90 5.15
C PHE A 165 3.50 0.66 6.02
N ALA A 166 4.24 0.62 7.13
CA ALA A 166 4.29 -0.49 8.08
C ALA A 166 2.91 -0.71 8.71
N THR A 167 2.08 -1.52 8.07
CA THR A 167 0.77 -1.97 8.54
C THR A 167 0.83 -3.47 8.91
N PRO A 168 -0.18 -3.99 9.62
CA PRO A 168 -0.31 -5.43 9.87
C PRO A 168 -0.29 -6.30 8.59
N ASP A 169 -0.72 -5.77 7.45
CA ASP A 169 -0.66 -6.49 6.16
C ASP A 169 0.78 -6.88 5.78
N PHE A 170 1.78 -6.08 6.15
CA PHE A 170 3.18 -6.44 5.90
C PHE A 170 3.66 -7.59 6.77
N ALA A 171 3.19 -7.68 8.01
CA ALA A 171 3.45 -8.84 8.85
C ALA A 171 2.89 -10.11 8.19
N GLN A 172 1.70 -10.02 7.58
CA GLN A 172 1.11 -11.12 6.81
C GLN A 172 1.90 -11.42 5.52
N ILE A 173 2.37 -10.40 4.79
CA ILE A 173 3.23 -10.61 3.62
C ILE A 173 4.49 -11.39 4.01
N LEU A 174 5.15 -11.01 5.10
CA LEU A 174 6.37 -11.63 5.59
C LEU A 174 6.18 -13.10 5.99
N SER A 175 5.08 -13.44 6.63
CA SER A 175 4.82 -14.79 7.15
C SER A 175 4.17 -15.72 6.11
N GLU A 176 3.28 -15.21 5.26
CA GLU A 176 2.42 -16.04 4.40
C GLU A 176 2.75 -15.93 2.92
N ALA A 177 3.23 -14.77 2.43
CA ALA A 177 3.29 -14.53 0.99
C ALA A 177 4.44 -15.25 0.28
N ARG A 178 5.41 -15.80 1.04
CA ARG A 178 6.51 -16.62 0.50
C ARG A 178 6.03 -17.79 -0.34
N LYS A 179 4.95 -18.50 0.07
CA LYS A 179 4.38 -19.61 -0.72
C LYS A 179 3.80 -19.14 -2.06
N TYR A 180 3.42 -17.87 -2.16
CA TYR A 180 2.92 -17.23 -3.37
C TYR A 180 4.01 -16.56 -4.22
N ARG A 181 5.29 -16.79 -3.89
CA ARG A 181 6.45 -16.25 -4.62
C ARG A 181 6.49 -14.71 -4.64
N LEU A 182 5.95 -14.08 -3.60
CA LEU A 182 6.13 -12.66 -3.33
C LEU A 182 7.31 -12.51 -2.36
N ASN A 183 8.39 -11.93 -2.85
CA ASN A 183 9.63 -11.70 -2.10
C ASN A 183 9.67 -10.24 -1.66
N LEU A 184 9.74 -9.99 -0.35
CA LEU A 184 9.70 -8.65 0.20
C LEU A 184 11.11 -8.16 0.55
N ILE A 185 11.43 -6.93 0.15
CA ILE A 185 12.66 -6.23 0.47
C ILE A 185 12.27 -4.85 1.00
N VAL A 186 12.63 -4.57 2.24
CA VAL A 186 12.26 -3.33 2.92
C VAL A 186 13.51 -2.57 3.33
N ALA A 187 13.48 -1.25 3.15
CA ALA A 187 14.47 -0.34 3.71
C ALA A 187 13.80 0.54 4.75
N ASN A 188 14.44 0.69 5.90
CA ASN A 188 13.93 1.47 7.03
C ASN A 188 15.07 2.28 7.65
N GLN A 189 14.80 3.53 8.03
CA GLN A 189 15.81 4.42 8.59
C GLN A 189 16.10 4.12 10.07
N PHE A 190 15.05 3.98 10.89
CA PHE A 190 15.20 3.75 12.32
C PHE A 190 14.17 2.75 12.83
N ILE A 191 14.59 1.81 13.67
CA ILE A 191 13.69 0.75 14.16
C ILE A 191 12.61 1.34 15.07
N GLY A 192 12.92 2.44 15.76
CA GLY A 192 11.98 3.18 16.62
C GLY A 192 10.68 3.66 15.94
N GLN A 193 10.63 3.76 14.61
CA GLN A 193 9.45 4.28 13.87
C GLN A 193 8.34 3.25 13.67
N MET A 194 8.63 1.97 13.85
CA MET A 194 7.66 0.89 13.68
C MET A 194 6.97 0.57 15.00
N GLU A 195 5.74 0.08 14.94
CA GLU A 195 5.06 -0.51 16.10
C GLU A 195 5.72 -1.84 16.49
N GLU A 196 5.65 -2.20 17.78
CA GLU A 196 6.33 -3.38 18.33
C GLU A 196 5.89 -4.69 17.65
N GLU A 197 4.60 -4.83 17.36
CA GLU A 197 4.04 -5.98 16.66
C GLU A 197 4.68 -6.19 15.28
N ILE A 198 4.93 -5.09 14.55
CA ILE A 198 5.54 -5.12 13.22
C ILE A 198 7.03 -5.44 13.32
N LYS A 199 7.73 -4.89 14.31
CA LYS A 199 9.14 -5.24 14.57
C LYS A 199 9.28 -6.74 14.78
N ASN A 200 8.46 -7.29 15.67
CA ASN A 200 8.49 -8.72 16.00
C ASN A 200 8.18 -9.57 14.77
N ALA A 201 7.23 -9.16 13.93
CA ALA A 201 6.93 -9.83 12.68
C ALA A 201 8.10 -9.77 11.67
N ILE A 202 8.79 -8.64 11.56
CA ILE A 202 9.97 -8.50 10.69
C ILE A 202 11.10 -9.38 11.18
N PHE A 203 11.62 -9.13 12.38
CA PHE A 203 12.80 -9.82 12.89
C PHE A 203 12.57 -11.32 13.12
N GLY A 204 11.31 -11.74 13.34
CA GLY A 204 10.95 -13.16 13.41
C GLY A 204 10.89 -13.89 12.07
N ASN A 205 10.72 -13.20 10.94
CA ASN A 205 10.52 -13.83 9.62
C ASN A 205 11.63 -13.51 8.60
N VAL A 206 12.47 -12.50 8.83
CA VAL A 206 13.54 -12.13 7.88
C VAL A 206 14.79 -13.01 8.06
N GLY A 207 15.07 -13.79 7.01
CA GLY A 207 16.29 -14.60 6.94
C GLY A 207 17.55 -13.79 6.61
N THR A 208 17.39 -12.59 6.03
CA THR A 208 18.50 -11.72 5.63
C THR A 208 18.33 -10.33 6.19
N ILE A 209 19.38 -9.80 6.81
CA ILE A 209 19.45 -8.44 7.33
C ILE A 209 20.76 -7.83 6.81
N ALA A 210 20.67 -6.64 6.23
CA ALA A 210 21.82 -5.80 5.92
C ALA A 210 21.72 -4.52 6.75
N SER A 211 22.65 -4.32 7.69
CA SER A 211 22.74 -3.11 8.50
C SER A 211 23.84 -2.21 7.94
N PHE A 212 23.44 -1.04 7.47
CA PHE A 212 24.36 0.08 7.29
C PHE A 212 24.66 0.73 8.64
N ARG A 213 25.34 1.87 8.63
CA ARG A 213 25.55 2.69 9.82
C ARG A 213 24.22 3.05 10.48
N VAL A 214 24.08 2.73 11.76
CA VAL A 214 22.88 3.02 12.57
C VAL A 214 23.19 3.87 13.80
N GLY A 215 22.15 4.45 14.41
CA GLY A 215 22.27 5.16 15.69
C GLY A 215 22.38 4.20 16.89
N VAL A 216 22.74 4.74 18.05
CA VAL A 216 22.99 3.95 19.29
C VAL A 216 21.80 3.05 19.68
N ASN A 217 20.58 3.59 19.65
CA ASN A 217 19.38 2.84 20.04
C ASN A 217 19.11 1.64 19.11
N ASP A 218 19.29 1.83 17.80
CA ASP A 218 19.09 0.77 16.82
C ASP A 218 20.24 -0.24 16.84
N ALA A 219 21.48 0.22 17.10
CA ALA A 219 22.64 -0.65 17.27
C ALA A 219 22.44 -1.65 18.41
N SER A 220 21.93 -1.20 19.55
CA SER A 220 21.65 -2.08 20.69
C SER A 220 20.58 -3.13 20.40
N TYR A 221 19.58 -2.77 19.60
CA TYR A 221 18.59 -3.72 19.13
C TYR A 221 19.18 -4.72 18.13
N LEU A 222 19.88 -4.22 17.10
CA LEU A 222 20.43 -5.03 16.02
C LEU A 222 21.59 -5.91 16.43
N GLN A 223 22.38 -5.54 17.44
CA GLN A 223 23.54 -6.33 17.87
C GLN A 223 23.18 -7.80 18.11
N ARG A 224 21.98 -8.07 18.65
CA ARG A 224 21.49 -9.44 18.91
C ARG A 224 21.43 -10.31 17.65
N GLU A 225 21.20 -9.69 16.50
CA GLU A 225 21.19 -10.36 15.20
C GLU A 225 22.61 -10.61 14.68
N PHE A 226 23.59 -9.80 15.07
CA PHE A 226 24.96 -9.86 14.53
C PHE A 226 25.98 -10.53 15.47
N GLN A 227 25.55 -10.98 16.65
CA GLN A 227 26.40 -11.69 17.59
C GLN A 227 26.82 -13.08 17.04
N PRO A 228 28.02 -13.56 17.42
CA PRO A 228 29.03 -12.89 18.26
C PRO A 228 30.00 -11.98 17.48
N ILE A 229 29.84 -11.84 16.16
CA ILE A 229 30.86 -11.26 15.28
C ILE A 229 30.95 -9.74 15.40
N PHE A 230 29.81 -9.04 15.44
CA PHE A 230 29.78 -7.58 15.52
C PHE A 230 29.14 -7.10 16.82
N THR A 231 29.69 -6.02 17.35
CA THR A 231 29.23 -5.31 18.54
C THR A 231 28.37 -4.10 18.19
N GLU A 232 27.73 -3.48 19.19
CA GLU A 232 27.05 -2.19 19.01
C GLU A 232 28.00 -1.13 18.43
N THR A 233 29.24 -1.08 18.93
CA THR A 233 30.26 -0.13 18.48
C THR A 233 30.59 -0.32 17.00
N ASP A 234 30.62 -1.57 16.52
CA ASP A 234 30.86 -1.85 15.12
C ASP A 234 29.72 -1.34 14.24
N LEU A 235 28.46 -1.55 14.65
CA LEU A 235 27.26 -1.12 13.92
C LEU A 235 27.13 0.41 13.81
N ILE A 236 27.59 1.14 14.83
CA ILE A 236 27.59 2.61 14.85
C ILE A 236 28.70 3.19 13.95
N ASN A 237 29.81 2.46 13.79
CA ASN A 237 31.00 2.95 13.09
C ASN A 237 31.15 2.42 11.65
N VAL A 238 30.16 1.71 11.11
CA VAL A 238 30.20 1.20 9.73
C VAL A 238 30.51 2.34 8.75
N ASP A 239 31.49 2.13 7.86
CA ASP A 239 31.88 3.12 6.87
C ASP A 239 30.80 3.32 5.80
N LYS A 240 30.83 4.50 5.17
CA LYS A 240 29.92 4.80 4.06
C LYS A 240 30.07 3.74 2.96
N TYR A 241 28.96 3.31 2.40
CA TYR A 241 28.88 2.25 1.38
C TYR A 241 29.34 0.86 1.85
N ASN A 242 29.52 0.65 3.15
CA ASN A 242 29.69 -0.67 3.73
C ASN A 242 28.46 -1.05 4.55
N ALA A 243 28.22 -2.33 4.73
CA ALA A 243 27.19 -2.85 5.61
C ALA A 243 27.63 -4.17 6.26
N TYR A 244 27.03 -4.51 7.39
CA TYR A 244 27.10 -5.86 7.94
C TYR A 244 25.88 -6.66 7.51
N MET A 245 26.12 -7.88 7.06
CA MET A 245 25.09 -8.76 6.53
C MET A 245 25.00 -10.03 7.36
N ARG A 246 23.78 -10.37 7.77
CA ARG A 246 23.38 -11.71 8.21
C ARG A 246 22.50 -12.29 7.13
N THR A 247 22.72 -13.52 6.72
CA THR A 247 21.92 -14.18 5.70
C THR A 247 21.93 -15.70 5.87
N LEU A 248 21.18 -16.39 5.01
CA LEU A 248 21.15 -17.85 4.92
C LEU A 248 21.75 -18.27 3.58
N VAL A 249 22.65 -19.25 3.61
CA VAL A 249 23.19 -19.91 2.40
C VAL A 249 22.63 -21.32 2.38
N GLU A 250 21.91 -21.68 1.31
CA GLU A 250 21.22 -22.97 1.19
C GLU A 250 20.26 -23.29 2.35
N GLY A 251 19.74 -22.26 3.03
CA GLY A 251 18.83 -22.38 4.17
C GLY A 251 19.53 -22.38 5.54
N GLU A 252 20.86 -22.46 5.57
CA GLU A 252 21.64 -22.48 6.79
C GLU A 252 22.17 -21.07 7.15
N PRO A 253 22.11 -20.66 8.42
CA PRO A 253 22.65 -19.38 8.85
C PRO A 253 24.18 -19.39 8.78
N VAL A 254 24.73 -18.36 8.14
CA VAL A 254 26.19 -18.15 8.09
C VAL A 254 26.61 -17.08 9.10
N PRO A 255 27.84 -17.15 9.64
CA PRO A 255 28.38 -16.09 10.48
C PRO A 255 28.26 -14.74 9.79
N PRO A 256 27.79 -13.68 10.48
CA PRO A 256 27.70 -12.36 9.87
C PRO A 256 29.02 -11.86 9.31
N PHE A 257 28.98 -11.12 8.21
CA PHE A 257 30.17 -10.60 7.52
C PHE A 257 29.93 -9.20 6.99
N SER A 258 31.01 -8.48 6.66
CA SER A 258 30.94 -7.18 6.02
C SER A 258 30.82 -7.29 4.50
N ILE A 259 30.08 -6.35 3.91
CA ILE A 259 29.94 -6.20 2.46
C ILE A 259 30.31 -4.78 2.05
N ASP A 260 30.98 -4.68 0.90
CA ASP A 260 31.21 -3.43 0.19
C ASP A 260 30.12 -3.26 -0.88
N THR A 261 29.41 -2.14 -0.81
CA THR A 261 28.33 -1.77 -1.74
C THR A 261 28.76 -0.70 -2.73
N THR A 262 30.04 -0.32 -2.75
CA THR A 262 30.58 0.59 -3.75
C THR A 262 30.43 -0.02 -5.15
N LYS A 263 29.91 0.78 -6.06
CA LYS A 263 29.71 0.41 -7.46
C LYS A 263 30.10 1.59 -8.34
N ASP A 264 30.75 1.31 -9.47
CA ASP A 264 31.06 2.32 -10.48
C ASP A 264 29.77 2.74 -11.20
N MET A 265 29.13 3.78 -10.66
CA MET A 265 27.89 4.32 -11.21
C MET A 265 28.07 4.97 -12.59
N SER A 266 29.30 5.29 -13.01
CA SER A 266 29.55 5.81 -14.35
C SER A 266 29.40 4.69 -15.38
N LYS A 267 30.04 3.54 -15.14
CA LYS A 267 29.86 2.34 -15.96
C LYS A 267 28.42 1.86 -15.98
N GLU A 268 27.73 1.89 -14.84
CA GLU A 268 26.32 1.50 -14.81
C GLU A 268 25.47 2.42 -15.70
N LYS A 269 25.71 3.75 -15.64
CA LYS A 269 25.00 4.72 -16.48
C LYS A 269 25.29 4.56 -17.96
N GLU A 270 26.50 4.13 -18.33
CA GLU A 270 26.86 3.82 -19.73
C GLU A 270 26.04 2.67 -20.31
N THR A 271 25.61 1.70 -19.48
CA THR A 271 24.71 0.62 -19.95
C THR A 271 23.27 1.10 -20.18
N GLY A 272 22.90 2.27 -19.63
CA GLY A 272 21.58 2.87 -19.76
C GLY A 272 21.43 3.72 -21.01
N SER A 273 20.20 3.83 -21.52
CA SER A 273 19.86 4.79 -22.58
C SER A 273 18.73 5.70 -22.12
N SER A 274 19.02 7.00 -22.00
CA SER A 274 18.02 8.03 -21.67
C SER A 274 16.87 8.02 -22.67
N ARG A 275 17.19 7.89 -23.96
CA ARG A 275 16.22 7.76 -25.05
C ARG A 275 15.29 6.56 -24.86
N VAL A 276 15.83 5.38 -24.54
CA VAL A 276 15.01 4.19 -24.28
C VAL A 276 14.13 4.41 -23.06
N ALA A 277 14.66 5.00 -21.98
CA ALA A 277 13.87 5.30 -20.79
C ALA A 277 12.69 6.24 -21.10
N ASP A 278 12.90 7.28 -21.92
CA ASP A 278 11.83 8.20 -22.32
C ASP A 278 10.78 7.51 -23.21
N LEU A 279 11.21 6.69 -24.19
CA LEU A 279 10.30 5.90 -25.01
C LEU A 279 9.46 4.92 -24.15
N VAL A 280 10.07 4.25 -23.17
CA VAL A 280 9.35 3.36 -22.25
C VAL A 280 8.33 4.13 -21.42
N ARG A 281 8.67 5.34 -20.94
CA ARG A 281 7.73 6.21 -20.22
C ARG A 281 6.56 6.64 -21.10
N GLU A 282 6.82 7.04 -22.35
CA GLU A 282 5.78 7.44 -23.30
C GLU A 282 4.85 6.27 -23.66
N LEU A 283 5.41 5.11 -24.00
CA LEU A 283 4.62 3.91 -24.28
C LEU A 283 3.76 3.49 -23.08
N SER A 284 4.31 3.57 -21.86
CA SER A 284 3.55 3.30 -20.64
C SER A 284 2.40 4.30 -20.46
N ARG A 285 2.64 5.60 -20.67
CA ARG A 285 1.61 6.65 -20.61
C ARG A 285 0.52 6.46 -21.67
N LEU A 286 0.87 6.07 -22.89
CA LEU A 286 -0.11 5.82 -23.94
C LEU A 286 -0.94 4.55 -23.68
N LYS A 287 -0.33 3.52 -23.10
CA LYS A 287 -0.98 2.24 -22.84
C LYS A 287 -1.86 2.23 -21.58
N TYR A 288 -1.39 2.86 -20.50
CA TYR A 288 -2.04 2.79 -19.19
C TYR A 288 -2.49 4.16 -18.67
N GLY A 289 -1.99 5.26 -19.23
CA GLY A 289 -2.40 6.60 -18.84
C GLY A 289 -3.73 6.98 -19.47
N ARG A 290 -4.46 7.87 -18.78
CA ARG A 290 -5.66 8.52 -19.29
C ARG A 290 -5.51 10.03 -19.13
N ASN A 291 -6.09 10.79 -20.07
CA ASN A 291 -6.04 12.26 -19.99
C ASN A 291 -6.86 12.73 -18.77
N ALA A 292 -6.25 13.56 -17.93
CA ALA A 292 -6.88 14.10 -16.73
C ALA A 292 -8.20 14.83 -17.01
N GLN A 293 -8.30 15.55 -18.13
CA GLN A 293 -9.52 16.27 -18.49
C GLN A 293 -10.69 15.32 -18.79
N VAL A 294 -10.41 14.16 -19.39
CA VAL A 294 -11.42 13.12 -19.64
C VAL A 294 -11.87 12.52 -18.31
N ILE A 295 -10.94 12.21 -17.42
CA ILE A 295 -11.25 11.70 -16.07
C ILE A 295 -12.12 12.70 -15.30
N GLU A 296 -11.76 13.99 -15.33
CA GLU A 296 -12.50 15.04 -14.64
C GLU A 296 -13.93 15.19 -15.21
N ALA A 297 -14.10 15.15 -16.53
CA ALA A 297 -15.41 15.18 -17.16
C ALA A 297 -16.27 13.96 -16.77
N GLU A 298 -15.70 12.76 -16.76
CA GLU A 298 -16.39 11.53 -16.31
C GLU A 298 -16.82 11.64 -14.84
N ILE A 299 -15.94 12.15 -13.98
CA ILE A 299 -16.24 12.37 -12.56
C ILE A 299 -17.38 13.37 -12.41
N SER A 300 -17.33 14.52 -13.09
CA SER A 300 -18.40 15.53 -13.03
C SER A 300 -19.73 14.96 -13.51
N GLN A 301 -19.72 14.21 -14.62
CA GLN A 301 -20.93 13.58 -15.16
C GLN A 301 -21.55 12.59 -14.16
N ARG A 302 -20.75 11.72 -13.53
CA ARG A 302 -21.25 10.77 -12.52
C ARG A 302 -21.70 11.46 -11.23
N ALA A 303 -20.93 12.43 -10.77
CA ALA A 303 -21.24 13.20 -9.57
C ALA A 303 -22.43 14.15 -9.78
N ARG A 304 -22.88 14.37 -11.03
CA ARG A 304 -23.88 15.38 -11.42
C ARG A 304 -23.52 16.78 -10.91
N LEU A 305 -22.23 17.10 -10.99
CA LEU A 305 -21.67 18.43 -10.69
C LEU A 305 -21.72 19.35 -11.91
#